data_AF-A0A504XBS3-F1
#
_entry.id   AF-A0A504XBS3-F1
#
_cell.length_a   1.000
_cell.length_b   1.000
_cell.length_c   1.000
_cell.angle_alpha   90.00
_cell.angle_beta   90.00
_cell.angle_gamma   90.00
#
_symmetry.space_group_name_H-M   'P 1'
#
loop_
_entity.id
_entity.type
_entity.pdbx_description
1 polymer ?
#
loop_
_entity_poly.entity_id
_entity_poly.type
_entity_poly.pdbx_seq_one_letter_code
_entity_poly.pdbx_strand_id
1 'polypeptide(L)'
;MVLRHYRWLPLELEPDYKDGYTCDHCHQEFLEAPFYHEEATGTDYCLECGNAAGYTPFSGLVASLLFSSQDNVLRDSDSNSIALFAYRVDSQSAGICFANGSNLVVHLQMNGNIRDAIFYTVKEGSIESKLRVSSTDLSRRFSWLSSGLLKPFDVEVQLHTLPVVPVPLDDFCVLAYGATDDLIEIHLNEAYSQLLDVHPKSFRLEDKREATPRRFSMAQIGLQIARQAWRKTQDLFAFLFPEGYRGGPGK
;
A
#
# COMPACT_ATOMS: atom_id res chain seq x y z
N MET A 1 11.55 -6.08 -8.80
CA MET A 1 11.27 -7.49 -8.45
C MET A 1 9.77 -7.64 -8.37
N VAL A 2 9.17 -8.03 -9.48
CA VAL A 2 7.73 -8.21 -9.60
C VAL A 2 7.48 -9.68 -9.66
N LEU A 3 6.95 -10.25 -8.57
CA LEU A 3 6.42 -11.60 -8.64
C LEU A 3 4.98 -11.51 -9.13
N ARG A 4 4.76 -11.96 -10.36
CA ARG A 4 3.47 -11.98 -11.03
C ARG A 4 2.79 -13.32 -10.79
N HIS A 5 1.54 -13.30 -10.34
CA HIS A 5 0.70 -14.48 -10.32
C HIS A 5 -0.18 -14.51 -11.56
N TYR A 6 0.18 -15.35 -12.53
CA TYR A 6 -0.59 -15.50 -13.76
C TYR A 6 -1.66 -16.57 -13.57
N ARG A 7 -2.94 -16.21 -13.78
CA ARG A 7 -4.08 -17.15 -13.74
C ARG A 7 -4.27 -17.92 -15.06
N TRP A 8 -3.65 -17.44 -16.13
CA TRP A 8 -3.61 -18.02 -17.46
C TRP A 8 -2.23 -17.76 -18.04
N LEU A 9 -1.77 -18.57 -19.00
CA LEU A 9 -0.51 -18.31 -19.68
C LEU A 9 -0.61 -16.98 -20.45
N PRO A 10 0.27 -16.00 -20.17
CA PRO A 10 0.15 -14.65 -20.73
C PRO A 10 0.71 -14.58 -22.15
N LEU A 11 0.23 -15.43 -23.07
CA LEU A 11 0.81 -15.62 -24.41
C LEU A 11 0.91 -14.34 -25.27
N GLU A 12 0.04 -13.36 -25.01
CA GLU A 12 0.07 -12.06 -25.70
C GLU A 12 1.26 -11.19 -25.25
N LEU A 13 1.66 -11.32 -23.98
CA LEU A 13 2.77 -10.59 -23.38
C LEU A 13 4.08 -11.38 -23.52
N GLU A 14 4.00 -12.70 -23.37
CA GLU A 14 5.13 -13.62 -23.30
C GLU A 14 4.83 -14.85 -24.18
N PRO A 15 5.04 -14.75 -25.51
CA PRO A 15 4.74 -15.84 -26.45
C PRO A 15 5.54 -17.12 -26.21
N ASP A 16 6.65 -17.03 -25.48
CA ASP A 16 7.51 -18.17 -25.15
C ASP A 16 6.77 -19.22 -24.30
N TYR A 17 5.72 -18.81 -23.58
CA TYR A 17 4.86 -19.73 -22.84
C TYR A 17 3.88 -20.54 -23.71
N LYS A 18 3.94 -20.41 -25.03
CA LYS A 18 3.01 -21.10 -25.95
C LYS A 18 3.00 -22.62 -25.73
N ASP A 19 4.17 -23.19 -25.43
CA ASP A 19 4.35 -24.62 -25.21
C ASP A 19 4.40 -24.97 -23.71
N GLY A 20 3.95 -24.06 -22.85
CA GLY A 20 4.01 -24.19 -21.39
C GLY A 20 5.22 -23.49 -20.76
N TYR A 21 5.48 -23.80 -19.50
CA TYR A 21 6.63 -23.33 -18.74
C TYR A 21 7.27 -24.47 -17.95
N THR A 22 8.52 -24.28 -17.54
CA THR A 22 9.21 -25.18 -16.61
C THR A 22 9.32 -24.50 -15.26
N CYS A 23 8.93 -25.19 -14.18
CA CYS A 23 9.19 -24.67 -12.84
C CYS A 23 10.70 -24.74 -12.56
N ASP A 24 11.35 -23.61 -12.30
CA ASP A 24 12.79 -23.54 -12.03
C ASP A 24 13.20 -24.22 -10.72
N HIS A 25 12.24 -24.48 -9.83
CA HIS A 25 12.51 -25.13 -8.54
C HIS A 25 12.40 -26.65 -8.58
N CYS A 26 11.35 -27.20 -9.20
CA CYS A 26 11.14 -28.66 -9.27
C CYS A 26 11.46 -29.27 -10.64
N HIS A 27 11.76 -28.44 -11.64
CA HIS A 27 12.06 -28.81 -13.03
C HIS A 27 10.97 -29.60 -13.74
N GLN A 28 9.73 -29.54 -13.24
CA GLN A 28 8.57 -30.11 -13.92
C GLN A 28 8.05 -29.13 -14.97
N GLU A 29 7.62 -29.68 -16.11
CA GLU A 29 6.98 -28.94 -17.20
C GLU A 29 5.47 -28.86 -16.96
N PHE A 30 4.90 -27.68 -17.23
CA PHE A 30 3.49 -27.39 -17.04
C PHE A 30 2.95 -26.70 -18.30
N LEU A 31 1.80 -27.18 -18.79
CA LEU A 31 1.13 -26.60 -19.95
C LEU A 31 0.02 -25.60 -19.57
N GLU A 32 -0.23 -25.43 -18.28
CA GLU A 32 -1.35 -24.63 -17.77
C GLU A 32 -0.94 -23.83 -16.54
N ALA A 33 -1.64 -22.70 -16.36
CA ALA A 33 -1.58 -21.86 -15.17
C ALA A 33 -2.50 -22.42 -14.05
N PRO A 34 -2.47 -21.91 -12.80
CA PRO A 34 -1.72 -20.76 -12.31
C PRO A 34 -0.26 -21.05 -12.00
N PHE A 35 0.57 -20.01 -12.09
CA PHE A 35 1.98 -20.04 -11.72
C PHE A 35 2.46 -18.66 -11.27
N TYR A 36 3.65 -18.62 -10.67
CA TYR A 36 4.31 -17.38 -10.29
C TYR A 36 5.51 -17.13 -11.20
N HIS A 37 5.68 -15.90 -11.68
CA HIS A 37 6.78 -15.46 -12.51
C HIS A 37 7.48 -14.27 -11.85
N GLU A 38 8.79 -14.35 -11.61
CA GLU A 38 9.59 -13.24 -11.10
C GLU A 38 10.27 -12.50 -12.25
N GLU A 39 9.73 -11.34 -12.64
CA GLU A 39 10.16 -10.61 -13.83
C GLU A 39 11.64 -10.16 -13.79
N ALA A 40 12.16 -9.89 -12.60
CA ALA A 40 13.54 -9.42 -12.45
C ALA A 40 14.58 -10.52 -12.74
N THR A 41 14.24 -11.77 -12.43
CA THR A 41 15.13 -12.92 -12.57
C THR A 41 14.73 -13.83 -13.73
N GLY A 42 13.51 -13.66 -14.26
CA GLY A 42 12.87 -14.57 -15.19
C GLY A 42 12.48 -15.91 -14.57
N THR A 43 12.42 -15.99 -13.23
CA THR A 43 12.23 -17.27 -12.53
C THR A 43 10.76 -17.65 -12.45
N ASP A 44 10.45 -18.88 -12.87
CA ASP A 44 9.11 -19.44 -12.85
C ASP A 44 8.94 -20.48 -11.73
N TYR A 45 7.87 -20.32 -10.96
CA TYR A 45 7.47 -21.29 -9.93
C TYR A 45 6.09 -21.83 -10.26
N CYS A 46 5.96 -23.16 -10.25
CA CYS A 46 4.63 -23.77 -10.17
C CYS A 46 3.93 -23.37 -8.86
N LEU A 47 2.61 -23.51 -8.83
CA LEU A 47 1.81 -23.09 -7.68
C LEU A 47 2.29 -23.71 -6.35
N GLU A 48 2.64 -25.00 -6.35
CA GLU A 48 3.10 -25.70 -5.14
C GLU A 48 4.44 -25.15 -4.63
N CYS A 49 5.44 -25.05 -5.51
CA CYS A 49 6.77 -24.51 -5.15
C CYS A 49 6.68 -23.05 -4.72
N GLY A 50 5.88 -22.25 -5.42
CA GLY A 50 5.72 -20.83 -5.08
C GLY A 50 5.00 -20.63 -3.74
N ASN A 51 3.95 -21.40 -3.47
CA ASN A 51 3.29 -21.37 -2.16
C ASN A 51 4.23 -21.84 -1.04
N ALA A 52 5.04 -22.87 -1.29
CA ALA A 52 6.04 -23.34 -0.32
C ALA A 52 7.13 -22.30 -0.05
N ALA A 53 7.50 -21.50 -1.06
CA ALA A 53 8.39 -20.35 -0.92
C ALA A 53 7.74 -19.14 -0.21
N GLY A 54 6.42 -19.18 0.03
CA GLY A 54 5.67 -18.13 0.73
C GLY A 54 5.08 -17.04 -0.17
N TYR A 55 5.05 -17.27 -1.49
CA TYR A 55 4.36 -16.40 -2.43
C TYR A 55 2.84 -16.59 -2.34
N THR A 56 2.11 -15.53 -2.71
CA THR A 56 0.65 -15.54 -2.76
C THR A 56 0.18 -14.80 -4.00
N PRO A 57 -1.07 -15.01 -4.45
CA PRO A 57 -1.65 -14.22 -5.55
C PRO A 57 -1.72 -12.71 -5.27
N PHE A 58 -1.44 -12.28 -4.04
CA PHE A 58 -1.43 -10.89 -3.61
C PHE A 58 -0.03 -10.36 -3.29
N SER A 59 1.03 -11.11 -3.59
CA SER A 59 2.40 -10.63 -3.47
C SER A 59 2.59 -9.38 -4.34
N GLY A 60 3.17 -8.32 -3.77
CA GLY A 60 3.31 -7.03 -4.45
C GLY A 60 2.11 -6.08 -4.35
N LEU A 61 0.96 -6.54 -3.80
CA LEU A 61 -0.23 -5.71 -3.60
C LEU A 61 -0.33 -5.14 -2.19
N VAL A 62 -1.16 -4.11 -2.00
CA VAL A 62 -1.42 -3.56 -0.67
C VAL A 62 -2.25 -4.55 0.14
N ALA A 63 -1.63 -5.13 1.16
CA ALA A 63 -2.21 -6.09 2.08
C ALA A 63 -3.05 -5.45 3.18
N SER A 64 -2.68 -4.23 3.60
CA SER A 64 -3.41 -3.51 4.63
C SER A 64 -3.28 -2.00 4.49
N LEU A 65 -4.34 -1.29 4.87
CA LEU A 65 -4.33 0.16 5.06
C LEU A 65 -4.26 0.50 6.55
N LEU A 66 -3.47 1.50 6.87
CA LEU A 66 -3.16 1.94 8.23
C LEU A 66 -3.60 3.39 8.41
N PHE A 67 -4.35 3.67 9.47
CA PHE A 67 -4.88 4.99 9.80
C PHE A 67 -4.50 5.37 11.22
N SER A 68 -4.45 6.67 11.49
CA SER A 68 -4.35 7.19 12.85
C SER A 68 -5.73 7.34 13.46
N SER A 69 -5.96 6.79 14.65
CA SER A 69 -7.14 7.07 15.45
C SER A 69 -7.05 8.41 16.20
N GLN A 70 -5.84 8.98 16.27
CA GLN A 70 -5.57 10.21 16.99
C GLN A 70 -6.02 11.44 16.19
N ASP A 71 -6.39 12.51 16.89
CA ASP A 71 -6.73 13.79 16.27
C ASP A 71 -5.49 14.60 15.83
N ASN A 72 -4.29 14.10 16.12
CA ASN A 72 -3.04 14.76 15.75
C ASN A 72 -2.78 14.65 14.25
N VAL A 73 -2.52 15.78 13.60
CA VAL A 73 -2.16 15.82 12.17
C VAL A 73 -0.69 15.44 12.01
N LEU A 74 -0.43 14.26 11.42
CA LEU A 74 0.91 13.79 11.08
C LEU A 74 1.40 14.54 9.83
N ARG A 75 2.53 15.23 9.92
CA ARG A 75 3.06 16.08 8.85
C ARG A 75 4.50 15.75 8.51
N ASP A 76 4.83 15.91 7.25
CA ASP A 76 6.19 16.10 6.79
C ASP A 76 6.67 17.50 7.21
N SER A 77 7.74 17.61 8.01
CA SER A 77 8.22 18.92 8.47
C SER A 77 8.76 19.82 7.35
N ASP A 78 9.22 19.23 6.25
CA ASP A 78 9.91 19.98 5.19
C ASP A 78 8.90 20.56 4.20
N SER A 79 7.91 19.77 3.78
CA SER A 79 6.86 20.22 2.85
C SER A 79 5.59 20.70 3.55
N ASN A 80 5.46 20.50 4.85
CA ASN A 80 4.24 20.68 5.64
C ASN A 80 3.04 19.82 5.16
N SER A 81 3.29 18.86 4.26
CA SER A 81 2.28 17.97 3.70
C SER A 81 1.77 17.00 4.76
N ILE A 82 0.46 16.74 4.72
CA ILE A 82 -0.23 15.89 5.69
C ILE A 82 -0.12 14.44 5.24
N ALA A 83 0.24 13.52 6.15
CA ALA A 83 0.13 12.09 5.91
C ALA A 83 -1.35 11.68 5.95
N LEU A 84 -1.79 10.96 4.94
CA LEU A 84 -3.19 10.59 4.77
C LEU A 84 -3.49 9.23 5.36
N PHE A 85 -2.75 8.23 4.88
CA PHE A 85 -2.79 6.87 5.37
C PHE A 85 -1.42 6.24 5.14
N ALA A 86 -1.13 5.21 5.91
CA ALA A 86 -0.05 4.30 5.60
C ALA A 86 -0.62 3.01 5.01
N TYR A 87 0.22 2.22 4.39
CA TYR A 87 -0.14 0.96 3.79
C TYR A 87 0.99 -0.05 4.01
N ARG A 88 0.66 -1.34 4.03
CA ARG A 88 1.63 -2.43 4.06
C ARG A 88 1.44 -3.32 2.87
N VAL A 89 2.56 -3.75 2.30
CA VAL A 89 2.61 -4.73 1.22
C VAL A 89 2.94 -6.10 1.79
N ASP A 90 3.79 -6.14 2.82
CA ASP A 90 4.17 -7.36 3.52
C ASP A 90 4.55 -7.06 4.99
N SER A 91 5.12 -8.05 5.69
CA SER A 91 5.49 -7.91 7.10
C SER A 91 6.56 -6.84 7.36
N GLN A 92 7.43 -6.58 6.40
CA GLN A 92 8.60 -5.70 6.46
C GLN A 92 8.48 -4.46 5.57
N SER A 93 7.52 -4.40 4.65
CA SER A 93 7.41 -3.31 3.68
C SER A 93 6.14 -2.51 3.86
N ALA A 94 6.30 -1.20 3.99
CA ALA A 94 5.19 -0.28 4.17
C ALA A 94 5.44 1.05 3.44
N GLY A 95 4.38 1.83 3.25
CA GLY A 95 4.49 3.19 2.74
C GLY A 95 3.49 4.13 3.39
N ILE A 96 3.71 5.42 3.22
CA ILE A 96 2.87 6.51 3.73
C ILE A 96 2.56 7.45 2.57
N CYS A 97 1.28 7.63 2.26
CA CYS A 97 0.83 8.57 1.24
C CYS A 97 0.59 9.96 1.84
N PHE A 98 1.10 11.00 1.18
CA PHE A 98 0.94 12.39 1.58
C PHE A 98 -0.03 13.16 0.68
N ALA A 99 -0.63 14.23 1.19
CA ALA A 99 -1.64 15.04 0.49
C ALA A 99 -1.14 15.68 -0.80
N ASN A 100 0.15 15.98 -0.87
CA ASN A 100 0.81 16.59 -2.03
C ASN A 100 1.24 15.56 -3.10
N GLY A 101 0.81 14.30 -2.99
CA GLY A 101 1.19 13.23 -3.92
C GLY A 101 2.55 12.58 -3.61
N SER A 102 3.28 13.04 -2.60
CA SER A 102 4.49 12.36 -2.17
C SER A 102 4.21 11.06 -1.44
N ASN A 103 5.17 10.14 -1.45
CA ASN A 103 5.14 8.89 -0.70
C ASN A 103 6.42 8.72 0.10
N LEU A 104 6.33 8.21 1.32
CA LEU A 104 7.48 7.70 2.08
C LEU A 104 7.34 6.19 2.20
N VAL A 105 8.18 5.45 1.50
CA VAL A 105 8.24 3.99 1.52
C VAL A 105 9.33 3.57 2.51
N VAL A 106 9.04 2.59 3.36
CA VAL A 106 9.91 2.17 4.46
C VAL A 106 10.03 0.66 4.52
N HIS A 107 11.24 0.20 4.86
CA HIS A 107 11.51 -1.17 5.29
C HIS A 107 11.60 -1.21 6.81
N LEU A 108 10.89 -2.16 7.40
CA LEU A 108 10.74 -2.37 8.83
C LEU A 108 11.61 -3.54 9.27
N GLN A 109 12.23 -3.38 10.44
CA GLN A 109 12.84 -4.48 11.17
C GLN A 109 11.76 -5.30 11.87
N MET A 110 12.10 -6.51 12.34
CA MET A 110 11.17 -7.38 13.09
C MET A 110 10.59 -6.72 14.36
N ASN A 111 11.30 -5.76 14.94
CA ASN A 111 10.84 -4.99 16.11
C ASN A 111 9.91 -3.80 15.74
N GLY A 112 9.59 -3.61 14.46
CA GLY A 112 8.74 -2.53 13.96
C GLY A 112 9.46 -1.20 13.71
N ASN A 113 10.77 -1.11 13.98
CA ASN A 113 11.57 0.08 13.69
C ASN A 113 11.88 0.20 12.20
N ILE A 114 12.05 1.42 11.71
CA ILE A 114 12.41 1.67 10.31
C ILE A 114 13.91 1.42 10.12
N ARG A 115 14.24 0.53 9.19
CA ARG A 115 15.60 0.20 8.76
C ARG A 115 16.07 1.13 7.67
N ASP A 116 15.27 1.27 6.62
CA ASP A 116 15.58 1.99 5.39
C ASP A 116 14.32 2.72 4.90
N ALA A 117 14.49 3.83 4.20
CA ALA A 117 13.38 4.61 3.68
C ALA A 117 13.71 5.29 2.35
N ILE A 118 12.71 5.41 1.50
CA ILE A 118 12.77 6.11 0.22
C ILE A 118 11.59 7.06 0.12
N PHE A 119 11.88 8.31 -0.21
CA PHE A 119 10.89 9.33 -0.46
C PHE A 119 10.67 9.49 -1.96
N TYR A 120 9.44 9.29 -2.39
CA TYR A 120 9.00 9.44 -3.77
C TYR A 120 8.17 10.71 -3.91
N THR A 121 8.36 11.43 -5.03
CA THR A 121 7.45 12.47 -5.47
C THR A 121 6.67 11.93 -6.65
N VAL A 122 5.34 11.85 -6.52
CA VAL A 122 4.46 11.42 -7.61
C VAL A 122 3.67 12.61 -8.10
N LYS A 123 3.60 12.78 -9.42
CA LYS A 123 2.80 13.82 -10.07
C LYS A 123 2.03 13.17 -11.21
N GLU A 124 0.73 13.45 -11.29
CA GLU A 124 -0.14 12.98 -12.38
C GLU A 124 -0.05 11.44 -12.60
N GLY A 125 0.10 10.68 -11.50
CA GLY A 125 0.20 9.22 -11.57
C GLY A 125 1.56 8.71 -12.09
N SER A 126 2.61 9.52 -12.07
CA SER A 126 3.97 9.11 -12.45
C SER A 126 5.00 9.53 -11.40
N ILE A 127 6.06 8.72 -11.25
CA ILE A 127 7.17 9.00 -10.34
C ILE A 127 8.07 10.07 -10.98
N GLU A 128 8.09 11.26 -10.39
CA GLU A 128 8.96 12.37 -10.81
C GLU A 128 10.35 12.26 -10.18
N SER A 129 10.42 11.86 -8.92
CA SER A 129 11.69 11.71 -8.22
C SER A 129 11.63 10.65 -7.12
N LYS A 130 12.80 10.09 -6.83
CA LYS A 130 13.03 9.05 -5.82
C LYS A 130 14.32 9.37 -5.07
N LEU A 131 14.24 9.50 -3.75
CA LEU A 131 15.38 9.86 -2.90
C LEU A 131 15.47 8.90 -1.71
N ARG A 132 16.62 8.27 -1.51
CA ARG A 132 16.88 7.49 -0.28
C ARG A 132 17.01 8.46 0.89
N VAL A 133 16.28 8.20 1.97
CA VAL A 133 16.24 9.07 3.15
C VAL A 133 17.21 8.53 4.20
N SER A 134 18.14 9.37 4.66
CA SER A 134 19.06 9.00 5.74
C SER A 134 18.33 8.86 7.06
N SER A 135 18.86 8.08 8.01
CA SER A 135 18.27 7.97 9.36
C SER A 135 18.15 9.31 10.09
N THR A 136 19.13 10.20 9.89
CA THR A 136 19.13 11.57 10.43
C THR A 136 17.99 12.40 9.82
N ASP A 137 17.83 12.37 8.50
CA ASP A 137 16.75 13.09 7.82
C ASP A 137 15.39 12.51 8.16
N LEU A 138 15.27 11.19 8.25
CA LEU A 138 14.03 10.53 8.66
C LEU A 138 13.60 10.99 10.05
N SER A 139 14.53 11.00 11.00
CA SER A 139 14.27 11.42 12.40
C SER A 139 13.93 12.91 12.51
N ARG A 140 14.58 13.76 11.72
CA ARG A 140 14.32 15.19 11.68
C ARG A 140 12.97 15.50 11.01
N ARG A 141 12.73 14.90 9.84
CA ARG A 141 11.60 15.22 8.94
C ARG A 141 10.29 14.57 9.36
N PHE A 142 10.39 13.37 9.92
CA PHE A 142 9.26 12.53 10.33
C PHE A 142 9.45 12.06 11.78
N SER A 143 9.68 13.01 12.70
CA SER A 143 9.98 12.73 14.11
C SER A 143 8.94 11.85 14.83
N TRP A 144 7.69 11.88 14.36
CA TRP A 144 6.59 11.04 14.83
C TRP A 144 6.74 9.54 14.46
N LEU A 145 7.65 9.18 13.56
CA LEU A 145 8.04 7.80 13.24
C LEU A 145 9.12 7.24 14.17
N SER A 146 9.67 8.03 15.09
CA SER A 146 10.76 7.62 15.99
C SER A 146 10.43 6.39 16.85
N SER A 147 9.15 6.09 17.05
CA SER A 147 8.66 4.93 17.79
C SER A 147 8.14 3.80 16.89
N GLY A 148 8.47 3.80 15.59
CA GLY A 148 7.98 2.85 14.60
C GLY A 148 6.66 3.29 13.94
N LEU A 149 6.28 2.59 12.87
CA LEU A 149 5.13 2.93 12.02
C LEU A 149 3.78 2.72 12.69
N LEU A 150 3.64 1.64 13.46
CA LEU A 150 2.34 1.21 14.01
C LEU A 150 1.86 2.05 15.20
N LYS A 151 2.72 2.89 15.78
CA LYS A 151 2.34 3.78 16.89
C LYS A 151 1.54 5.01 16.41
N PRO A 152 1.99 5.77 15.39
CA PRO A 152 1.19 6.85 14.82
C PRO A 152 0.00 6.35 13.98
N PHE A 153 0.11 5.16 13.37
CA PHE A 153 -0.98 4.51 12.64
C PHE A 153 -1.44 3.24 13.35
N ASP A 154 -2.28 3.42 14.36
CA ASP A 154 -2.74 2.38 15.29
C ASP A 154 -4.00 1.62 14.83
N VAL A 155 -4.58 2.02 13.70
CA VAL A 155 -5.74 1.37 13.10
C VAL A 155 -5.32 0.65 11.84
N GLU A 156 -5.40 -0.69 11.84
CA GLU A 156 -5.10 -1.51 10.68
C GLU A 156 -6.38 -2.12 10.10
N VAL A 157 -6.55 -1.92 8.79
CA VAL A 157 -7.53 -2.62 7.97
C VAL A 157 -6.78 -3.59 7.10
N GLN A 158 -7.03 -4.87 7.33
CA GLN A 158 -6.48 -5.93 6.52
C GLN A 158 -7.36 -6.19 5.29
N LEU A 159 -6.77 -6.10 4.10
CA LEU A 159 -7.41 -6.39 2.82
C LEU A 159 -7.22 -7.86 2.43
N HIS A 160 -6.02 -8.39 2.69
CA HIS A 160 -5.69 -9.82 2.59
C HIS A 160 -4.57 -10.18 3.57
N THR A 161 -4.24 -11.46 3.66
CA THR A 161 -3.10 -11.91 4.47
C THR A 161 -1.80 -11.27 3.98
N LEU A 162 -0.96 -10.83 4.92
CA LEU A 162 0.36 -10.28 4.58
C LEU A 162 1.23 -11.39 3.95
N PRO A 163 1.76 -11.19 2.74
CA PRO A 163 2.75 -12.08 2.14
C PRO A 163 3.96 -12.27 3.05
N VAL A 164 4.55 -13.46 3.01
CA VAL A 164 5.75 -13.81 3.80
C VAL A 164 7.01 -13.28 3.11
N VAL A 165 7.05 -13.34 1.78
CA VAL A 165 8.20 -12.89 0.99
C VAL A 165 8.18 -11.36 0.92
N PRO A 166 9.24 -10.68 1.43
CA PRO A 166 9.30 -9.23 1.38
C PRO A 166 9.50 -8.71 -0.05
N VAL A 167 8.78 -7.65 -0.38
CA VAL A 167 8.98 -6.89 -1.62
C VAL A 167 10.19 -5.95 -1.43
N PRO A 168 11.09 -5.84 -2.41
CA PRO A 168 12.19 -4.90 -2.31
C PRO A 168 11.70 -3.46 -2.23
N LEU A 169 12.41 -2.66 -1.43
CA LEU A 169 12.03 -1.29 -1.11
C LEU A 169 11.84 -0.39 -2.35
N ASP A 170 12.56 -0.71 -3.42
CA ASP A 170 12.61 0.08 -4.63
C ASP A 170 11.43 -0.15 -5.58
N ASP A 171 10.71 -1.26 -5.38
CA ASP A 171 9.79 -1.85 -6.35
C ASP A 171 8.32 -1.55 -6.07
N PHE A 172 7.98 -0.90 -4.95
CA PHE A 172 6.60 -0.60 -4.62
C PHE A 172 6.41 0.87 -4.23
N CYS A 173 5.40 1.51 -4.81
CA CYS A 173 4.93 2.84 -4.43
C CYS A 173 3.49 3.03 -4.90
N VAL A 174 2.62 3.56 -4.05
CA VAL A 174 1.26 3.98 -4.44
C VAL A 174 1.34 5.28 -5.24
N LEU A 175 0.96 5.22 -6.51
CA LEU A 175 0.96 6.35 -7.43
C LEU A 175 -0.32 7.18 -7.37
N ALA A 176 -1.45 6.52 -7.24
CA ALA A 176 -2.75 7.15 -7.13
C ALA A 176 -3.68 6.27 -6.31
N TYR A 177 -4.72 6.88 -5.76
CA TYR A 177 -5.75 6.16 -5.03
C TYR A 177 -7.08 6.91 -5.17
N GLY A 178 -8.17 6.16 -5.13
CA GLY A 178 -9.53 6.65 -5.16
C GLY A 178 -10.37 5.90 -4.14
N ALA A 179 -11.34 6.59 -3.54
CA ALA A 179 -12.31 5.95 -2.68
C ALA A 179 -13.69 6.54 -2.95
N THR A 180 -14.66 5.67 -3.17
CA THR A 180 -16.09 5.97 -3.19
C THR A 180 -16.77 5.19 -2.07
N ASP A 181 -18.08 5.35 -1.91
CA ASP A 181 -18.84 4.57 -0.93
C ASP A 181 -18.87 3.06 -1.28
N ASP A 182 -18.63 2.71 -2.55
CA ASP A 182 -18.71 1.34 -3.05
C ASP A 182 -17.34 0.70 -3.30
N LEU A 183 -16.29 1.51 -3.51
CA LEU A 183 -15.02 1.03 -4.07
C LEU A 183 -13.82 1.77 -3.48
N ILE A 184 -12.74 1.04 -3.20
CA ILE A 184 -11.40 1.60 -3.02
C ILE A 184 -10.54 1.14 -4.20
N GLU A 185 -9.86 2.09 -4.83
CA GLU A 185 -8.91 1.85 -5.92
C GLU A 185 -7.52 2.32 -5.49
N ILE A 186 -6.51 1.48 -5.71
CA ILE A 186 -5.10 1.79 -5.42
C ILE A 186 -4.29 1.48 -6.66
N HIS A 187 -3.62 2.49 -7.23
CA HIS A 187 -2.71 2.36 -8.35
C HIS A 187 -1.27 2.29 -7.86
N LEU A 188 -0.55 1.28 -8.30
CA LEU A 188 0.86 1.04 -7.96
C LEU A 188 1.77 1.40 -9.15
N ASN A 189 3.07 1.50 -8.89
CA ASN A 189 4.12 1.93 -9.83
C ASN A 189 4.28 1.08 -11.11
N GLU A 190 3.59 -0.04 -11.22
CA GLU A 190 3.79 -1.03 -12.29
C GLU A 190 2.53 -1.27 -13.14
N ALA A 191 1.71 -0.23 -13.29
CA ALA A 191 0.43 -0.28 -14.03
C ALA A 191 -0.63 -1.22 -13.43
N TYR A 192 -0.45 -1.65 -12.17
CA TYR A 192 -1.46 -2.41 -11.45
C TYR A 192 -2.41 -1.49 -10.69
N SER A 193 -3.69 -1.79 -10.82
CA SER A 193 -4.76 -1.20 -10.02
C SER A 193 -5.39 -2.29 -9.16
N GLN A 194 -5.33 -2.13 -7.83
CA GLN A 194 -6.06 -2.97 -6.89
C GLN A 194 -7.44 -2.34 -6.66
N LEU A 195 -8.48 -3.10 -6.97
CA LEU A 195 -9.88 -2.71 -6.81
C LEU A 195 -10.51 -3.51 -5.67
N LEU A 196 -11.09 -2.81 -4.70
CA LEU A 196 -11.64 -3.39 -3.47
C LEU A 196 -13.08 -2.95 -3.30
N ASP A 197 -14.01 -3.91 -3.29
CA ASP A 197 -15.42 -3.67 -3.02
C ASP A 197 -15.64 -3.39 -1.51
N VAL A 198 -16.27 -2.26 -1.19
CA VAL A 198 -16.59 -1.82 0.18
C VAL A 198 -17.81 -2.58 0.73
N HIS A 199 -18.62 -3.19 -0.14
CA HIS A 199 -19.75 -4.04 0.17
C HIS A 199 -19.55 -5.47 -0.34
N PRO A 200 -18.54 -6.22 0.17
CA PRO A 200 -18.40 -7.61 -0.19
C PRO A 200 -19.65 -8.33 0.33
N LYS A 201 -20.47 -8.86 -0.59
CA LYS A 201 -21.58 -9.74 -0.24
C LYS A 201 -21.04 -10.86 0.65
N SER A 202 -21.36 -10.77 1.94
CA SER A 202 -21.10 -11.70 3.03
C SER A 202 -20.45 -13.04 2.64
N PHE A 203 -19.13 -13.15 2.78
CA PHE A 203 -18.49 -14.44 3.03
C PHE A 203 -18.32 -14.61 4.55
N ARG A 204 -19.18 -15.45 5.14
CA ARG A 204 -19.00 -15.92 6.52
C ARG A 204 -17.86 -16.93 6.54
N LEU A 205 -16.77 -16.60 7.22
CA LEU A 205 -15.80 -17.57 7.71
C LEU A 205 -15.73 -17.43 9.22
N GLU A 206 -15.96 -18.56 9.90
CA GLU A 206 -16.13 -18.66 11.34
C GLU A 206 -14.87 -18.24 12.11
N ASP A 207 -15.13 -17.47 13.17
CA ASP A 207 -14.16 -17.01 14.16
C ASP A 207 -13.39 -18.17 14.81
N LYS A 208 -12.06 -18.07 14.82
CA LYS A 208 -11.26 -18.48 15.98
C LYS A 208 -10.39 -17.32 16.42
N ARG A 209 -10.78 -16.76 17.57
CA ARG A 209 -10.18 -15.61 18.25
C ARG A 209 -8.74 -15.89 18.64
N GLU A 210 -7.86 -14.94 18.33
CA GLU A 210 -6.77 -14.51 19.20
C GLU A 210 -6.57 -12.99 19.02
N ALA A 211 -6.12 -12.33 20.09
CA ALA A 211 -6.30 -10.91 20.39
C ALA A 211 -6.04 -9.96 19.20
N THR A 212 -7.09 -9.30 18.72
CA THR A 212 -7.10 -8.55 17.47
C THR A 212 -7.12 -7.05 17.72
N PRO A 213 -6.32 -6.22 16.99
CA PRO A 213 -6.52 -4.78 16.94
C PRO A 213 -7.94 -4.45 16.47
N ARG A 214 -8.46 -3.27 16.84
CA ARG A 214 -9.84 -2.84 16.52
C ARG A 214 -10.07 -2.83 15.00
N ARG A 215 -10.60 -3.93 14.45
CA ARG A 215 -10.98 -4.06 13.04
C ARG A 215 -12.20 -3.18 12.76
N PHE A 216 -12.03 -2.17 11.91
CA PHE A 216 -13.15 -1.38 11.38
C PHE A 216 -13.79 -2.11 10.18
N SER A 217 -15.11 -1.97 10.02
CA SER A 217 -15.80 -2.42 8.80
C SER A 217 -15.48 -1.50 7.62
N MET A 218 -15.57 -2.00 6.38
CA MET A 218 -15.32 -1.20 5.17
C MET A 218 -16.14 0.10 5.12
N ALA A 219 -17.39 0.09 5.63
CA ALA A 219 -18.20 1.30 5.76
C ALA A 219 -17.61 2.31 6.78
N GLN A 220 -17.02 1.82 7.86
CA GLN A 220 -16.29 2.67 8.80
C GLN A 220 -14.98 3.21 8.20
N ILE A 221 -14.36 2.49 7.27
CA ILE A 221 -13.19 2.98 6.52
C ILE A 221 -13.59 4.10 5.59
N GLY A 222 -14.63 3.92 4.78
CA GLY A 222 -15.19 4.99 3.94
C GLY A 222 -15.51 6.22 4.78
N LEU A 223 -16.12 6.04 5.96
CA LEU A 223 -16.39 7.13 6.89
C LEU A 223 -15.12 7.76 7.48
N GLN A 224 -14.07 7.00 7.79
CA GLN A 224 -12.79 7.54 8.29
C GLN A 224 -12.03 8.30 7.20
N ILE A 225 -11.97 7.74 5.98
CA ILE A 225 -11.40 8.41 4.80
C ILE A 225 -12.19 9.68 4.51
N ALA A 226 -13.51 9.64 4.51
CA ALA A 226 -14.38 10.80 4.30
C ALA A 226 -14.24 11.84 5.42
N ARG A 227 -14.11 11.41 6.69
CA ARG A 227 -13.85 12.33 7.82
C ARG A 227 -12.47 12.98 7.72
N GLN A 228 -11.44 12.23 7.36
CA GLN A 228 -10.12 12.79 7.12
C GLN A 228 -10.12 13.71 5.89
N ALA A 229 -10.81 13.35 4.82
CA ALA A 229 -10.99 14.20 3.64
C ALA A 229 -11.77 15.48 3.97
N TRP A 230 -12.82 15.40 4.79
CA TRP A 230 -13.58 16.55 5.28
C TRP A 230 -12.74 17.45 6.19
N ARG A 231 -11.99 16.87 7.13
CA ARG A 231 -11.00 17.60 7.94
C ARG A 231 -9.96 18.30 7.07
N LYS A 232 -9.47 17.63 6.01
CA LYS A 232 -8.60 18.28 4.99
C LYS A 232 -9.30 19.43 4.28
N THR A 233 -10.58 19.31 3.91
CA THR A 233 -11.31 20.43 3.28
C THR A 233 -11.41 21.60 4.25
N GLN A 234 -11.68 21.34 5.54
CA GLN A 234 -11.69 22.38 6.57
C GLN A 234 -10.31 23.00 6.81
N ASP A 235 -9.25 22.19 6.88
CA ASP A 235 -7.88 22.66 7.13
C ASP A 235 -7.30 23.41 5.91
N LEU A 236 -7.59 22.95 4.68
CA LEU A 236 -7.22 23.64 3.45
C LEU A 236 -7.99 24.97 3.32
N PHE A 237 -9.27 24.98 3.71
CA PHE A 237 -10.08 26.19 3.76
C PHE A 237 -9.58 27.15 4.86
N ALA A 238 -9.17 26.66 6.03
CA ALA A 238 -8.55 27.45 7.08
C ALA A 238 -7.15 27.97 6.69
N PHE A 239 -6.40 27.22 5.88
CA PHE A 239 -5.12 27.63 5.32
C PHE A 239 -5.28 28.73 4.26
N LEU A 240 -6.29 28.61 3.38
CA LEU A 240 -6.58 29.60 2.34
C LEU A 240 -7.30 30.86 2.90
N PHE A 241 -8.04 30.71 4.01
CA PHE A 241 -8.81 31.79 4.64
C PHE A 241 -8.62 31.81 6.17
N PRO A 242 -7.44 32.23 6.66
CA PRO A 242 -7.10 32.18 8.09
C PRO A 242 -7.95 33.08 9.00
N GLU A 243 -8.62 34.11 8.46
CA GLU A 243 -9.54 34.97 9.20
C GLU A 243 -11.02 34.53 9.15
N GLY A 244 -11.31 33.39 8.52
CA GLY A 244 -12.67 32.97 8.18
C GLY A 244 -13.25 33.79 7.02
N TYR A 245 -14.09 33.16 6.21
CA TYR A 245 -14.74 33.81 5.07
C TYR A 245 -15.70 34.92 5.55
N ARG A 246 -15.32 36.20 5.42
CA ARG A 246 -16.21 37.36 5.63
C ARG A 246 -17.03 37.71 4.37
N GLY A 247 -17.40 36.72 3.58
CA GLY A 247 -18.26 36.88 2.40
C GLY A 247 -19.62 36.23 2.64
N GLY A 248 -20.59 36.97 3.16
CA GLY A 248 -21.99 36.59 2.94
C GLY A 248 -22.43 37.07 1.56
N PRO A 249 -23.40 36.41 0.89
CA PRO A 249 -23.93 36.95 -0.36
C PRO A 249 -24.70 38.24 -0.03
N GLY A 250 -24.11 39.37 -0.42
CA GLY A 250 -24.68 40.69 -0.21
C GLY A 250 -23.76 41.65 0.53
N LYS A 251 -22.70 42.09 -0.14
CA LYS A 251 -22.18 43.48 -0.16
C LYS A 251 -21.11 43.60 -1.24
#